data_AF-A0A7X9C3B0-F1
#
_entry.id   AF-A0A7X9C3B0-F1
#
_cell.length_a   1.000
_cell.length_b   1.000
_cell.length_c   1.000
_cell.angle_alpha   90.00
_cell.angle_beta   90.00
_cell.angle_gamma   90.00
#
_symmetry.space_group_name_H-M   'P 1'
#
loop_
_entity.id
_entity.type
_entity.pdbx_description
1 polymer ?
#
loop_
_entity_poly.entity_id
_entity_poly.type
_entity_poly.pdbx_seq_one_letter_code
_entity_poly.pdbx_strand_id
1 'polypeptide(L)'
;MKKILIMLMIVTSFVACKKEKLMETSPELNEFVNIHPDESFYLKSAIKGLTPAEIVEQSAGMAYTSHYRDNQYFEEAISSTRGTFDYQKDYENSIIRMGSQDIIMQMEGYEGALKEDFISAWDVYFTNEAGDTIAYIPNEQLREIEPLIREAYDNNDIEEINKLFEEAYTYKAIE
;
A
#
# COMPACT_ATOMS: atom_id res chain seq x y z
N MET A 1 61.21 2.27 33.05
CA MET A 1 60.14 2.82 33.91
C MET A 1 59.38 3.87 33.10
N LYS A 2 58.04 3.73 33.00
CA LYS A 2 57.03 4.82 32.91
C LYS A 2 57.20 5.84 31.75
N LYS A 3 56.26 6.11 30.85
CA LYS A 3 54.82 5.79 30.70
C LYS A 3 54.47 6.06 29.23
N ILE A 4 53.64 5.19 28.65
CA ILE A 4 52.91 5.38 27.41
C ILE A 4 51.86 6.47 27.64
N LEU A 5 51.72 7.43 26.73
CA LEU A 5 50.50 8.23 26.63
C LEU A 5 50.16 8.44 25.15
N ILE A 6 49.35 7.51 24.64
CA ILE A 6 48.62 7.63 23.38
C ILE A 6 47.42 8.53 23.68
N MET A 7 47.40 9.74 23.09
CA MET A 7 46.24 10.62 23.15
C MET A 7 45.29 10.24 22.01
N LEU A 8 44.41 9.29 22.30
CA LEU A 8 43.33 8.83 21.45
C LEU A 8 42.22 9.90 21.47
N MET A 9 42.20 10.81 20.49
CA MET A 9 41.11 11.76 20.31
C MET A 9 40.02 11.07 19.48
N ILE A 10 39.17 10.30 20.16
CA ILE A 10 37.94 9.75 19.57
C ILE A 10 36.98 10.93 19.37
N VAL A 11 36.81 11.35 18.12
CA VAL A 11 35.69 12.18 17.69
C VAL A 11 34.50 11.23 17.50
N THR A 12 33.69 11.04 18.54
CA THR A 12 32.36 10.44 18.39
C THR A 12 31.37 11.54 18.07
N SER A 13 31.31 11.94 16.81
CA SER A 13 30.10 12.55 16.25
C SER A 13 29.08 11.44 16.02
N PHE A 14 28.36 11.07 17.08
CA PHE A 14 27.06 10.42 16.93
C PHE A 14 26.11 11.47 16.37
N VAL A 15 26.06 11.58 15.04
CA VAL A 15 24.84 12.04 14.39
C VAL A 15 23.80 11.02 14.82
N ALA A 16 22.92 11.42 15.74
CA ALA A 16 21.76 10.62 16.08
C ALA A 16 21.01 10.39 14.78
N CYS A 17 21.05 9.15 14.27
CA CYS A 17 20.04 8.68 13.35
C CYS A 17 18.71 9.05 13.98
N LYS A 18 17.98 9.95 13.31
CA LYS A 18 16.57 10.20 13.60
C LYS A 18 15.95 8.82 13.59
N LYS A 19 15.55 8.27 14.75
CA LYS A 19 14.82 7.01 14.77
C LYS A 19 13.65 7.20 13.81
N GLU A 20 13.59 6.40 12.75
CA GLU A 20 12.38 6.31 11.96
C GLU A 20 11.23 6.05 12.94
N LYS A 21 10.19 6.88 12.83
CA LYS A 21 9.08 6.89 13.76
C LYS A 21 8.22 5.68 13.42
N LEU A 22 8.58 4.52 13.96
CA LEU A 22 7.77 3.32 13.86
C LEU A 22 6.47 3.53 14.66
N MET A 23 5.32 3.29 14.03
CA MET A 23 4.03 3.32 14.72
C MET A 23 3.89 2.09 15.63
N GLU A 24 3.14 2.24 16.72
CA GLU A 24 2.72 1.10 17.53
C GLU A 24 1.68 0.29 16.75
N THR A 25 2.00 -0.95 16.37
CA THR A 25 1.12 -1.78 15.53
C THR A 25 -0.04 -2.35 16.32
N SER A 26 -1.26 -2.19 15.79
CA SER A 26 -2.47 -2.87 16.29
C SER A 26 -2.53 -4.32 15.79
N PRO A 27 -3.04 -5.29 16.58
CA PRO A 27 -3.34 -6.64 16.10
C PRO A 27 -4.37 -6.70 14.96
N GLU A 28 -5.06 -5.60 14.65
CA GLU A 28 -6.11 -5.51 13.61
C GLU A 28 -5.56 -5.22 12.19
N LEU A 29 -4.23 -5.18 12.00
CA LEU A 29 -3.58 -4.89 10.71
C LEU A 29 -3.80 -5.94 9.59
N ASN A 30 -4.76 -6.85 9.76
CA ASN A 30 -5.17 -7.82 8.74
C ASN A 30 -6.71 -7.96 8.65
N GLU A 31 -7.46 -7.11 9.35
CA GLU A 31 -8.91 -7.05 9.19
C GLU A 31 -9.25 -6.08 8.06
N PHE A 32 -10.01 -6.54 7.07
CA PHE A 32 -10.58 -5.66 6.07
C PHE A 32 -11.67 -4.80 6.71
N VAL A 33 -11.69 -3.50 6.43
CA VAL A 33 -12.85 -2.68 6.77
C VAL A 33 -14.06 -3.23 6.01
N ASN A 34 -15.18 -3.38 6.71
CA ASN A 34 -16.44 -3.72 6.07
C ASN A 34 -16.94 -2.48 5.31
N ILE A 35 -16.61 -2.41 4.03
CA ILE A 35 -17.06 -1.35 3.16
C ILE A 35 -18.41 -1.73 2.56
N HIS A 36 -19.41 -0.87 2.76
CA HIS A 36 -20.68 -0.99 2.07
C HIS A 36 -20.71 -0.04 0.86
N PRO A 37 -21.05 -0.54 -0.34
CA PRO A 37 -21.24 0.30 -1.51
C PRO A 37 -22.36 1.34 -1.30
N ASP A 38 -22.19 2.58 -1.76
CA ASP A 38 -23.21 3.64 -1.74
C ASP A 38 -23.39 4.34 -3.10
N GLU A 39 -24.33 5.27 -3.26
CA GLU A 39 -24.61 5.92 -4.57
C GLU A 39 -23.42 6.71 -5.17
N SER A 40 -22.35 6.97 -4.41
CA SER A 40 -21.13 7.63 -4.88
C SER A 40 -20.06 6.67 -5.42
N PHE A 41 -20.31 5.37 -5.33
CA PHE A 41 -19.34 4.32 -5.58
C PHE A 41 -19.42 3.93 -7.05
N TYR A 42 -18.77 4.75 -7.87
CA TYR A 42 -18.62 4.49 -9.30
C TYR A 42 -17.64 3.34 -9.51
N LEU A 43 -17.92 2.49 -10.50
CA LEU A 43 -16.94 1.59 -11.12
C LEU A 43 -15.62 2.34 -11.27
N LYS A 44 -14.56 1.85 -10.62
CA LYS A 44 -13.19 2.19 -11.00
C LYS A 44 -12.94 1.62 -12.40
N SER A 45 -13.42 2.36 -13.39
CA SER A 45 -13.19 2.24 -14.83
C SER A 45 -12.84 0.82 -15.29
N ALA A 46 -13.87 0.00 -15.41
CA ALA A 46 -13.80 -1.31 -16.04
C ALA A 46 -13.43 -1.19 -17.51
N ILE A 47 -12.69 -2.18 -18.04
CA ILE A 47 -12.62 -2.36 -19.49
C ILE A 47 -14.02 -2.71 -20.00
N LYS A 48 -14.45 -2.03 -21.06
CA LYS A 48 -15.78 -2.24 -21.67
C LYS A 48 -15.99 -3.73 -22.00
N GLY A 49 -17.07 -4.30 -21.47
CA GLY A 49 -17.50 -5.66 -21.79
C GLY A 49 -17.42 -6.65 -20.64
N LEU A 50 -16.87 -6.27 -19.48
CA LEU A 50 -16.96 -7.05 -18.25
C LEU A 50 -17.91 -6.39 -17.25
N THR A 51 -18.69 -7.21 -16.58
CA THR A 51 -19.51 -6.84 -15.42
C THR A 51 -18.64 -6.70 -14.16
N PRO A 52 -19.10 -5.96 -13.14
CA PRO A 52 -18.55 -5.97 -11.78
C PRO A 52 -18.15 -7.36 -11.27
N ALA A 53 -19.09 -8.31 -11.35
CA ALA A 53 -18.92 -9.68 -10.87
C ALA A 53 -17.83 -10.42 -11.64
N GLU A 54 -17.81 -10.29 -12.98
CA GLU A 54 -16.78 -10.90 -13.83
C GLU A 54 -15.38 -10.35 -13.53
N ILE A 55 -15.25 -9.06 -13.17
CA ILE A 55 -13.96 -8.48 -12.79
C ILE A 55 -13.45 -9.11 -11.49
N VAL A 56 -14.30 -9.25 -10.48
CA VAL A 56 -13.91 -9.89 -9.21
C VAL A 56 -13.58 -11.36 -9.40
N GLU A 57 -14.40 -12.07 -10.17
CA GLU A 57 -14.19 -13.48 -10.48
C GLU A 57 -12.85 -13.68 -11.20
N GLN A 58 -12.61 -12.92 -12.27
CA GLN A 58 -11.43 -13.09 -13.13
C GLN A 58 -10.15 -12.48 -12.57
N SER A 59 -10.20 -11.61 -11.55
CA SER A 59 -9.00 -10.95 -11.01
C SER A 59 -8.01 -11.97 -10.44
N ALA A 60 -6.86 -12.09 -11.08
CA ALA A 60 -5.77 -12.96 -10.65
C ALA A 60 -4.62 -12.17 -10.00
N GLY A 61 -4.50 -10.90 -10.35
CA GLY A 61 -3.44 -10.06 -9.83
C GLY A 61 -3.72 -8.57 -9.96
N MET A 62 -2.77 -7.81 -9.45
CA MET A 62 -2.70 -6.37 -9.57
C MET A 62 -1.28 -5.99 -9.94
N ALA A 63 -1.16 -5.13 -10.93
CA ALA A 63 0.08 -4.54 -11.39
C ALA A 63 0.10 -3.05 -11.06
N TYR A 64 1.30 -2.53 -10.86
CA TYR A 64 1.53 -1.13 -10.56
C TYR A 64 2.94 -0.73 -10.99
N THR A 65 3.16 0.56 -11.18
CA THR A 65 4.48 1.14 -11.44
C THR A 65 4.89 1.98 -10.24
N SER A 66 6.14 1.85 -9.79
CA SER A 66 6.68 2.62 -8.67
C SER A 66 8.18 2.82 -8.81
N HIS A 67 8.72 3.82 -8.13
CA HIS A 67 10.17 3.91 -7.87
C HIS A 67 10.59 3.02 -6.70
N TYR A 68 9.65 2.34 -6.04
CA TYR A 68 9.91 1.50 -4.89
C TYR A 68 9.55 0.04 -5.16
N ARG A 69 10.39 -0.88 -4.66
CA ARG A 69 10.07 -2.30 -4.51
C ARG A 69 10.72 -2.82 -3.25
N ASP A 70 9.95 -3.52 -2.44
CA ASP A 70 10.34 -3.97 -1.10
C ASP A 70 10.83 -2.77 -0.26
N ASN A 71 10.14 -1.63 -0.39
CA ASN A 71 10.47 -0.34 0.21
C ASN A 71 11.87 0.22 -0.14
N GLN A 72 12.55 -0.34 -1.14
CA GLN A 72 13.82 0.17 -1.66
C GLN A 72 13.58 1.08 -2.86
N TYR A 73 14.21 2.26 -2.87
CA TYR A 73 14.15 3.21 -3.98
C TYR A 73 15.03 2.80 -5.18
N PHE A 74 14.52 3.01 -6.38
CA PHE A 74 15.17 2.85 -7.68
C PHE A 74 15.00 4.13 -8.51
N GLU A 75 16.08 4.61 -9.13
CA GLU A 75 16.03 5.81 -10.00
C GLU A 75 15.12 5.62 -11.21
N GLU A 76 15.15 4.43 -11.81
CA GLU A 76 14.23 4.04 -12.88
C GLU A 76 12.98 3.41 -12.27
N ALA A 77 11.81 3.84 -12.75
CA ALA A 77 10.55 3.26 -12.35
C ALA A 77 10.47 1.79 -12.79
N ILE A 78 9.92 0.95 -11.91
CA ILE A 78 9.76 -0.48 -12.11
C ILE A 78 8.30 -0.86 -12.09
N SER A 79 7.93 -1.78 -12.97
CA SER A 79 6.62 -2.44 -12.91
C SER A 79 6.71 -3.63 -11.98
N SER A 80 5.76 -3.71 -11.06
CA SER A 80 5.64 -4.76 -10.06
C SER A 80 4.23 -5.35 -10.12
N THR A 81 4.11 -6.61 -9.71
CA THR A 81 2.85 -7.33 -9.69
C THR A 81 2.69 -8.07 -8.37
N ARG A 82 1.47 -8.14 -7.84
CA ARG A 82 1.11 -9.09 -6.80
C ARG A 82 -0.14 -9.88 -7.16
N GLY A 83 -0.27 -11.07 -6.60
CA GLY A 83 -1.48 -11.88 -6.73
C GLY A 83 -2.67 -11.25 -6.00
N THR A 84 -3.87 -11.49 -6.52
CA THR A 84 -5.15 -11.24 -5.84
C THR A 84 -5.65 -12.58 -5.32
N PHE A 85 -5.81 -12.71 -4.01
CA PHE A 85 -6.23 -13.96 -3.38
C PHE A 85 -7.74 -13.99 -3.09
N ASP A 86 -8.32 -15.19 -2.95
CA ASP A 86 -9.76 -15.36 -2.72
C ASP A 86 -10.28 -14.62 -1.48
N TYR A 87 -9.49 -14.53 -0.41
CA TYR A 87 -9.89 -13.81 0.80
C TYR A 87 -10.01 -12.29 0.59
N GLN A 88 -9.45 -11.75 -0.50
CA GLN A 88 -9.58 -10.36 -0.90
C GLN A 88 -10.80 -10.13 -1.80
N LYS A 89 -11.43 -11.19 -2.30
CA LYS A 89 -12.57 -11.10 -3.23
C LYS A 89 -13.88 -11.23 -2.48
N ASP A 90 -14.63 -10.14 -2.46
CA ASP A 90 -16.01 -10.14 -2.00
C ASP A 90 -16.92 -10.40 -3.20
N TYR A 91 -17.24 -11.68 -3.41
CA TYR A 91 -18.06 -12.12 -4.53
C TYR A 91 -19.51 -11.65 -4.42
N GLU A 92 -20.01 -11.40 -3.20
CA GLU A 92 -21.40 -10.95 -2.98
C GLU A 92 -21.56 -9.48 -3.38
N ASN A 93 -20.57 -8.65 -3.06
CA ASN A 93 -20.63 -7.21 -3.30
C ASN A 93 -19.80 -6.75 -4.50
N SER A 94 -19.17 -7.67 -5.23
CA SER A 94 -18.25 -7.38 -6.35
C SER A 94 -17.12 -6.40 -5.97
N ILE A 95 -16.46 -6.68 -4.84
CA ILE A 95 -15.33 -5.89 -4.32
C ILE A 95 -14.02 -6.69 -4.36
N ILE A 96 -12.92 -6.03 -4.75
CA ILE A 96 -11.55 -6.57 -4.52
C ILE A 96 -10.90 -5.70 -3.45
N ARG A 97 -10.80 -6.27 -2.24
CA ARG A 97 -10.29 -5.63 -1.04
C ARG A 97 -8.76 -5.56 -1.03
N MET A 98 -8.26 -4.50 -0.42
CA MET A 98 -6.84 -4.27 -0.20
C MET A 98 -6.59 -4.29 1.30
N GLY A 99 -5.61 -5.05 1.76
CA GLY A 99 -5.38 -5.14 3.21
C GLY A 99 -4.25 -4.22 3.65
N SER A 100 -4.25 -3.84 4.92
CA SER A 100 -3.29 -2.90 5.47
C SER A 100 -1.85 -3.42 5.45
N GLN A 101 -1.61 -4.74 5.32
CA GLN A 101 -0.29 -5.30 5.03
C GLN A 101 0.35 -4.79 3.72
N ASP A 102 -0.44 -4.26 2.79
CA ASP A 102 0.07 -3.66 1.56
C ASP A 102 0.70 -2.29 1.81
N ILE A 103 0.31 -1.58 2.89
CA ILE A 103 0.72 -0.20 3.15
C ILE A 103 1.46 0.01 4.48
N ILE A 104 1.30 -0.88 5.45
CA ILE A 104 2.00 -0.85 6.73
C ILE A 104 2.84 -2.13 6.88
N MET A 105 4.11 -1.97 7.22
CA MET A 105 5.01 -3.09 7.52
C MET A 105 4.62 -3.79 8.82
N GLN A 106 4.59 -5.11 8.78
CA GLN A 106 4.36 -5.99 9.93
C GLN A 106 5.61 -6.82 10.30
N MET A 107 6.76 -6.55 9.68
CA MET A 107 8.00 -7.29 9.90
C MET A 107 8.70 -6.83 11.18
N GLU A 108 9.25 -7.78 11.92
CA GLU A 108 10.01 -7.50 13.15
C GLU A 108 11.13 -6.49 12.92
N GLY A 109 11.13 -5.40 13.70
CA GLY A 109 12.06 -4.29 13.61
C GLY A 109 11.65 -3.15 12.66
N TYR A 110 10.54 -3.30 11.94
CA TYR A 110 9.98 -2.30 11.01
C TYR A 110 8.47 -2.14 11.19
N GLU A 111 7.90 -2.67 12.27
CA GLU A 111 6.48 -2.61 12.56
C GLU A 111 5.96 -1.17 12.51
N GLY A 112 4.90 -0.94 11.74
CA GLY A 112 4.34 0.40 11.65
C GLY A 112 5.18 1.36 10.80
N ALA A 113 6.10 0.88 9.96
CA ALA A 113 6.66 1.67 8.87
C ALA A 113 5.70 1.69 7.67
N LEU A 114 5.58 2.82 6.97
CA LEU A 114 4.88 2.86 5.68
C LEU A 114 5.64 2.05 4.63
N LYS A 115 4.89 1.38 3.76
CA LYS A 115 5.40 0.72 2.55
C LYS A 115 5.20 1.65 1.36
N GLU A 116 6.31 2.17 0.84
CA GLU A 116 6.31 3.10 -0.29
C GLU A 116 5.89 2.44 -1.61
N ASP A 117 5.97 1.11 -1.71
CA ASP A 117 5.61 0.31 -2.89
C ASP A 117 4.28 0.73 -3.50
N PHE A 118 3.23 0.86 -2.67
CA PHE A 118 1.89 1.24 -3.11
C PHE A 118 1.61 2.72 -2.97
N ILE A 119 2.04 3.37 -1.88
CA ILE A 119 1.74 4.79 -1.60
C ILE A 119 2.26 5.69 -2.72
N SER A 120 3.47 5.39 -3.20
CA SER A 120 4.13 6.15 -4.26
C SER A 120 3.88 5.57 -5.66
N ALA A 121 2.93 4.64 -5.80
CA ALA A 121 2.66 3.97 -7.07
C ALA A 121 1.75 4.78 -8.01
N TRP A 122 1.85 4.48 -9.30
CA TRP A 122 0.92 4.92 -10.34
C TRP A 122 0.68 3.78 -11.34
N ASP A 123 -0.30 3.97 -12.21
CA ASP A 123 -0.77 2.97 -13.18
C ASP A 123 -1.12 1.66 -12.46
N VAL A 124 -1.99 1.75 -11.45
CA VAL A 124 -2.46 0.60 -10.68
C VAL A 124 -3.64 -0.04 -11.41
N TYR A 125 -3.51 -1.31 -11.80
CA TYR A 125 -4.55 -2.04 -12.51
C TYR A 125 -4.65 -3.52 -12.13
N PHE A 126 -5.84 -4.07 -12.25
CA PHE A 126 -6.12 -5.48 -12.00
C PHE A 126 -6.01 -6.27 -13.31
N THR A 127 -5.49 -7.50 -13.21
CA THR A 127 -5.29 -8.40 -14.35
C THR A 127 -5.99 -9.74 -14.15
N ASN A 128 -6.42 -10.36 -15.24
CA ASN A 128 -6.88 -11.75 -15.24
C ASN A 128 -5.70 -12.75 -15.33
N GLU A 129 -5.99 -14.05 -15.37
CA GLU A 129 -4.96 -15.11 -15.50
C GLU A 129 -4.16 -15.03 -16.81
N ALA A 130 -4.73 -14.46 -17.87
CA ALA A 130 -4.04 -14.23 -19.15
C ALA A 130 -3.12 -12.99 -19.12
N GLY A 131 -3.17 -12.20 -18.04
CA GLY A 131 -2.43 -10.94 -17.90
C GLY A 131 -3.13 -9.75 -18.54
N ASP A 132 -4.37 -9.90 -19.01
CA ASP A 132 -5.15 -8.79 -19.56
C ASP A 132 -5.60 -7.88 -18.42
N THR A 133 -5.50 -6.56 -18.63
CA THR A 133 -6.11 -5.57 -17.75
C THR A 133 -7.62 -5.74 -17.76
N ILE A 134 -8.26 -5.74 -16.59
CA ILE A 134 -9.73 -5.88 -16.47
C ILE A 134 -10.37 -4.70 -15.73
N ALA A 135 -9.61 -4.02 -14.87
CA ALA A 135 -10.00 -2.80 -14.17
C ALA A 135 -8.75 -1.98 -13.81
N TYR A 136 -8.91 -0.70 -13.53
CA TYR A 136 -7.81 0.15 -13.06
C TYR A 136 -8.25 1.17 -12.01
N ILE A 137 -7.30 1.63 -11.21
CA ILE A 137 -7.49 2.70 -10.23
C ILE A 137 -6.99 4.00 -10.86
N PRO A 138 -7.81 5.06 -10.95
CA PRO A 138 -7.38 6.31 -11.53
C PRO A 138 -6.19 6.94 -10.79
N ASN A 139 -5.15 7.34 -11.50
CA ASN A 139 -3.99 8.01 -10.90
C ASN A 139 -4.34 9.31 -10.16
N GLU A 140 -5.45 9.98 -10.53
CA GLU A 140 -5.93 11.16 -9.80
C GLU A 140 -6.29 10.83 -8.35
N GLN A 141 -7.04 9.75 -8.14
CA GLN A 141 -7.38 9.25 -6.81
C GLN A 141 -6.14 8.89 -5.99
N LEU A 142 -5.14 8.24 -6.62
CA LEU A 142 -3.88 7.89 -5.95
C LEU A 142 -3.13 9.14 -5.48
N ARG A 143 -3.05 10.17 -6.33
CA ARG A 143 -2.39 11.44 -5.97
C ARG A 143 -3.14 12.23 -4.89
N GLU A 144 -4.46 12.12 -4.85
CA GLU A 144 -5.29 12.80 -3.84
C GLU A 144 -5.15 12.14 -2.46
N ILE A 145 -5.10 10.79 -2.40
CA ILE A 145 -5.05 10.06 -1.14
C ILE A 145 -3.65 10.04 -0.50
N GLU A 146 -2.59 10.04 -1.30
CA GLU A 146 -1.20 9.96 -0.81
C GLU A 146 -0.89 10.96 0.31
N PRO A 147 -1.11 12.28 0.15
CA PRO A 147 -0.80 13.24 1.22
C PRO A 147 -1.62 13.00 2.49
N LEU A 148 -2.86 12.52 2.37
CA LEU A 148 -3.73 12.23 3.53
C LEU A 148 -3.22 11.03 4.32
N ILE A 149 -2.76 9.98 3.63
CA ILE A 149 -2.13 8.81 4.25
C ILE A 149 -0.86 9.23 4.99
N ARG A 150 -0.01 10.08 4.36
CA ARG A 150 1.22 10.56 4.99
C ARG A 150 0.93 11.43 6.23
N GLU A 151 -0.11 12.25 6.20
CA GLU A 151 -0.56 13.02 7.36
C GLU A 151 -1.07 12.11 8.50
N ALA A 152 -1.90 11.11 8.18
CA ALA A 152 -2.38 10.13 9.16
C ALA A 152 -1.21 9.36 9.80
N TYR A 153 -0.21 9.00 9.00
CA TYR A 153 1.04 8.40 9.48
C TYR A 153 1.82 9.31 10.44
N ASP A 154 2.00 10.57 10.08
CA ASP A 154 2.65 11.57 10.93
C ASP A 154 1.90 11.77 12.27
N ASN A 155 0.59 11.51 12.29
CA ASN A 155 -0.27 11.54 13.48
C ASN A 155 -0.34 10.22 14.27
N ASN A 156 0.30 9.14 13.79
CA ASN A 156 0.14 7.78 14.31
C ASN A 156 -1.31 7.23 14.25
N ASP A 157 -2.09 7.62 13.26
CA ASP A 157 -3.49 7.20 13.09
C ASP A 157 -3.60 5.99 12.13
N ILE A 158 -3.42 4.78 12.66
CA ILE A 158 -3.49 3.53 11.89
C ILE A 158 -4.88 3.32 11.28
N GLU A 159 -5.92 3.65 12.03
CA GLU A 159 -7.31 3.48 11.60
C GLU A 159 -7.59 4.35 10.38
N GLU A 160 -7.17 5.61 10.41
CA GLU A 160 -7.34 6.50 9.27
C GLU A 160 -6.48 6.09 8.07
N ILE A 161 -5.24 5.61 8.27
CA ILE A 161 -4.42 5.05 7.16
C ILE A 161 -5.17 3.90 6.48
N ASN A 162 -5.69 2.95 7.27
CA ASN A 162 -6.39 1.78 6.74
C ASN A 162 -7.64 2.21 5.98
N LYS A 163 -8.43 3.12 6.53
CA LYS A 163 -9.63 3.65 5.89
C LYS A 163 -9.32 4.35 4.57
N LEU A 164 -8.35 5.28 4.56
CA LEU A 164 -7.94 6.02 3.37
C LEU A 164 -7.39 5.08 2.28
N PHE A 165 -6.55 4.12 2.68
CA PHE A 165 -5.97 3.15 1.77
C PHE A 165 -7.03 2.24 1.16
N GLU A 166 -7.91 1.68 1.99
CA GLU A 166 -8.98 0.83 1.50
C GLU A 166 -9.95 1.60 0.60
N GLU A 167 -10.26 2.86 0.90
CA GLU A 167 -11.09 3.70 0.04
C GLU A 167 -10.46 3.91 -1.35
N ALA A 168 -9.17 4.22 -1.38
CA ALA A 168 -8.45 4.55 -2.60
C ALA A 168 -8.02 3.34 -3.43
N TYR A 169 -7.69 2.22 -2.81
CA TYR A 169 -7.10 1.07 -3.51
C TYR A 169 -8.07 -0.11 -3.72
N THR A 170 -9.17 -0.17 -2.99
CA THR A 170 -10.19 -1.22 -3.19
C THR A 170 -10.89 -1.02 -4.53
N TYR A 171 -10.95 -2.08 -5.36
CA TYR A 171 -11.84 -2.05 -6.52
C TYR A 171 -13.28 -2.15 -6.03
N LYS A 172 -14.06 -1.16 -6.45
CA LYS A 172 -15.42 -0.89 -6.03
C LYS A 172 -16.27 -0.86 -7.29
N ALA A 173 -17.19 -1.80 -7.41
CA ALA A 173 -18.11 -1.85 -8.53
C ALA A 173 -19.55 -1.83 -8.03
N ILE A 174 -20.29 -0.79 -8.43
CA ILE A 174 -21.75 -0.77 -8.32
C ILE A 174 -22.33 -0.79 -9.72
N GLU A 175 -23.48 -1.46 -9.84
CA GLU A 175 -24.39 -1.37 -10.98
C GLU A 175 -25.22 -0.08 -10.95
#